data_AF-A0A7Y5K9K5-F1
#
_entry.id   AF-A0A7Y5K9K5-F1
#
_cell.length_a   1.000
_cell.length_b   1.000
_cell.length_c   1.000
_cell.angle_alpha   90.00
_cell.angle_beta   90.00
_cell.angle_gamma   90.00
#
_symmetry.space_group_name_H-M   'P 1'
#
loop_
_entity.id
_entity.type
_entity.pdbx_description
1 polymer ?
#
loop_
_entity_poly.entity_id
_entity_poly.type
_entity_poly.pdbx_seq_one_letter_code
_entity_poly.pdbx_strand_id
1 'polypeptide(L)' 'MKNIGPKSSEWLASIGIHSLEDVARLGVVETYKMVKAAYPERVSLNMLYGLQAALLDIPFQELPQDIRDQLRREAEAS' A
#
# COMPACT_ATOMS: atom_id res chain seq x y z
N MET A 1 -5.51 9.21 -7.20
CA MET A 1 -5.83 7.79 -6.95
C MET A 1 -7.02 7.72 -6.00
N LYS A 2 -8.09 6.97 -6.30
CA LYS A 2 -9.27 6.89 -5.42
C LYS A 2 -8.88 6.24 -4.08
N ASN A 3 -9.43 6.72 -2.96
CA ASN A 3 -9.22 6.20 -1.60
C ASN A 3 -7.78 6.22 -1.05
N ILE A 4 -6.85 6.96 -1.70
CA ILE A 4 -5.48 7.17 -1.21
C ILE A 4 -5.29 8.65 -0.89
N GLY A 5 -4.79 8.94 0.32
CA GLY A 5 -4.53 10.32 0.77
C GLY A 5 -3.45 11.03 -0.08
N PRO A 6 -3.39 12.37 -0.05
CA PRO A 6 -2.49 13.16 -0.89
C PRO A 6 -1.02 12.80 -0.68
N LYS A 7 -0.59 12.66 0.58
CA LYS A 7 0.80 12.32 0.94
C LYS A 7 1.21 10.91 0.48
N SER A 8 0.33 9.93 0.63
CA SER A 8 0.55 8.58 0.09
C SER A 8 0.61 8.60 -1.43
N SER A 9 -0.20 9.43 -2.10
CA SER A 9 -0.16 9.59 -3.55
C SER A 9 1.16 10.21 -4.03
N GLU A 10 1.70 11.19 -3.29
CA GLU A 10 3.02 11.78 -3.58
C GLU A 10 4.14 10.73 -3.46
N TRP A 11 4.13 9.91 -2.42
CA TRP A 11 5.12 8.85 -2.24
C TRP A 11 5.02 7.73 -3.30
N LEU A 12 3.80 7.42 -3.76
CA LEU A 12 3.61 6.49 -4.87
C LEU A 12 4.15 7.09 -6.17
N ALA A 13 3.83 8.35 -6.45
CA ALA A 13 4.31 9.03 -7.65
C ALA A 13 5.85 9.13 -7.68
N SER A 14 6.52 9.32 -6.53
CA SER A 14 7.98 9.39 -6.47
C SER A 14 8.68 8.07 -6.81
N ILE A 15 7.97 6.93 -6.73
CA ILE A 15 8.47 5.61 -7.15
C ILE A 15 7.89 5.16 -8.49
N GLY A 16 7.23 6.05 -9.24
CA GLY A 16 6.66 5.77 -10.56
C GLY A 16 5.31 5.08 -10.56
N ILE A 17 4.60 5.05 -9.42
CA ILE A 17 3.26 4.47 -9.29
C ILE A 17 2.22 5.57 -9.35
N HIS A 18 1.43 5.61 -10.42
CA HIS A 18 0.49 6.71 -10.69
C HIS A 18 -0.98 6.29 -10.61
N SER A 19 -1.26 4.99 -10.65
CA SER A 19 -2.61 4.44 -10.67
C SER A 19 -2.77 3.21 -9.76
N LEU A 20 -4.01 2.86 -9.41
CA LEU A 20 -4.31 1.59 -8.74
C LEU A 20 -4.02 0.40 -9.67
N GLU A 21 -4.06 0.60 -10.98
CA GLU A 21 -3.68 -0.44 -11.95
C GLU A 21 -2.19 -0.77 -11.85
N ASP A 22 -1.34 0.24 -11.65
CA ASP A 22 0.10 0.01 -11.42
C ASP A 22 0.33 -0.77 -10.12
N VAL A 23 -0.40 -0.43 -9.06
CA VAL A 23 -0.37 -1.17 -7.79
C VAL A 23 -0.84 -2.62 -7.99
N ALA A 24 -1.91 -2.84 -8.76
CA ALA A 24 -2.42 -4.18 -9.04
C ALA A 24 -1.43 -5.01 -9.87
N ARG A 25 -0.74 -4.39 -10.83
CA ARG A 25 0.25 -5.04 -11.69
C ARG A 25 1.51 -5.43 -10.92
N LEU A 26 1.98 -4.56 -10.03
CA LEU A 26 3.18 -4.78 -9.22
C LEU A 26 2.91 -5.66 -7.99
N GLY A 27 1.72 -5.53 -7.41
CA GLY A 27 1.34 -6.13 -6.13
C GLY A 27 1.46 -5.16 -4.95
N VAL A 28 0.53 -5.29 -4.01
CA VAL A 28 0.42 -4.40 -2.83
C VAL A 28 1.65 -4.45 -1.94
N VAL A 29 2.15 -5.65 -1.64
CA VAL A 29 3.32 -5.86 -0.77
C VAL A 29 4.58 -5.28 -1.40
N GLU A 30 4.79 -5.52 -2.70
CA GLU A 30 5.98 -5.01 -3.39
C GLU A 30 5.95 -3.49 -3.52
N THR A 31 4.78 -2.93 -3.87
CA THR A 31 4.56 -1.48 -3.86
C THR A 31 4.88 -0.88 -2.49
N TYR A 32 4.39 -1.50 -1.41
CA TYR A 32 4.68 -1.07 -0.05
C TYR A 32 6.19 -1.11 0.26
N LYS A 33 6.90 -2.19 -0.10
CA LYS A 33 8.34 -2.34 0.12
C LYS A 33 9.13 -1.25 -0.60
N MET A 34 8.81 -0.96 -1.86
CA MET A 34 9.44 0.12 -2.62
C MET A 34 9.25 1.49 -1.95
N VAL A 35 8.02 1.81 -1.52
CA VAL A 35 7.73 3.08 -0.83
C VAL A 35 8.41 3.14 0.54
N LYS A 36 8.43 2.02 1.29
CA LYS A 36 9.11 1.91 2.60
C LYS A 36 10.63 2.07 2.46
N ALA A 37 11.24 1.55 1.40
CA ALA A 37 12.66 1.73 1.12
C ALA A 37 12.99 3.20 0.78
N ALA A 38 12.12 3.89 0.06
CA ALA A 38 12.28 5.32 -0.24
C ALA A 38 12.06 6.22 0.99
N TYR A 39 11.18 5.82 1.91
CA TYR A 39 10.77 6.62 3.07
C TYR A 39 10.67 5.79 4.37
N PRO A 40 11.78 5.24 4.87
CA PRO A 40 11.78 4.29 5.99
C PRO A 40 11.15 4.85 7.27
N GLU A 41 11.40 6.12 7.59
CA GLU A 41 10.88 6.76 8.80
C GLU A 41 9.43 7.24 8.68
N ARG A 42 8.91 7.35 7.45
CA ARG A 42 7.58 7.96 7.22
C ARG A 42 6.49 6.95 6.89
N VAL A 43 6.87 5.79 6.38
CA VAL A 43 5.93 4.77 5.87
C VAL A 43 5.70 3.71 6.93
N SER A 44 4.43 3.51 7.29
CA SER A 44 3.97 2.49 8.24
C SER A 44 3.07 1.46 7.56
N LEU A 45 2.67 0.41 8.28
CA LEU A 45 1.76 -0.62 7.78
C LEU A 45 0.39 -0.06 7.32
N ASN A 46 0.01 1.14 7.75
CA ASN A 46 -1.19 1.80 7.22
C ASN A 46 -1.11 2.03 5.71
N MET A 47 0.09 2.22 5.16
CA MET A 47 0.28 2.32 3.71
C MET A 47 -0.07 1.00 3.03
N LEU A 48 0.43 -0.12 3.56
CA LEU A 48 0.17 -1.47 3.06
C LEU A 48 -1.35 -1.77 3.04
N TYR A 49 -2.03 -1.49 4.16
CA TYR A 49 -3.46 -1.72 4.27
C TYR A 49 -4.27 -0.75 3.41
N GLY A 50 -3.84 0.51 3.31
CA GLY A 50 -4.48 1.51 2.46
C GLY A 50 -4.44 1.14 0.98
N LEU A 51 -3.32 0.60 0.50
CA LEU A 51 -3.18 0.10 -0.86
C LEU A 51 -4.15 -1.06 -1.15
N GLN A 52 -4.21 -2.06 -0.26
CA GLN A 52 -5.15 -3.17 -0.42
C GLN A 52 -6.61 -2.69 -0.40
N ALA A 53 -6.96 -1.83 0.56
CA ALA A 53 -8.32 -1.32 0.69
C ALA A 53 -8.73 -0.48 -0.53
N ALA A 54 -7.80 0.30 -1.10
CA ALA A 54 -8.05 1.05 -2.31
C ALA A 54 -8.28 0.13 -3.54
N LEU A 55 -7.56 -0.99 -3.65
CA LEU A 55 -7.84 -1.99 -4.69
C LEU A 55 -9.21 -2.66 -4.54
N LEU A 56 -9.66 -2.87 -3.31
CA LEU A 56 -10.97 -3.44 -3.00
C LEU A 56 -12.11 -2.42 -3.04
N ASP A 57 -11.79 -1.14 -3.25
CA ASP A 57 -12.73 0.00 -3.16
C ASP A 57 -13.51 0.06 -1.83
N ILE A 58 -12.83 -0.26 -0.72
CA ILE A 58 -13.39 -0.21 0.64
C ILE A 58 -12.64 0.77 1.54
N PRO A 59 -13.26 1.27 2.63
CA PRO A 59 -12.53 1.95 3.70
C PRO A 59 -11.51 0.99 4.33
N PHE A 60 -10.28 1.46 4.58
CA PHE A 60 -9.24 0.58 5.14
C PHE A 60 -9.62 0.00 6.51
N GLN A 61 -10.48 0.68 7.28
CA GLN A 61 -11.02 0.20 8.55
C GLN A 61 -11.84 -1.09 8.41
N GLU A 62 -12.44 -1.31 7.23
CA GLU A 62 -13.23 -2.50 6.91
C GLU A 62 -12.38 -3.63 6.30
N LEU A 63 -11.08 -3.41 6.09
CA LEU A 63 -10.19 -4.45 5.57
C LEU A 63 -10.14 -5.64 6.55
N PRO A 64 -10.56 -6.84 6.12
CA PRO A 64 -10.60 -8.03 6.97
C PRO A 64 -9.27 -8.32 7.67
N GLN A 65 -9.35 -8.78 8.92
CA GLN A 65 -8.16 -8.97 9.77
C GLN A 65 -7.24 -10.09 9.25
N ASP A 66 -7.80 -11.15 8.69
CA ASP A 66 -7.06 -12.22 8.02
C ASP A 66 -6.23 -11.70 6.84
N ILE A 67 -6.80 -10.80 6.02
CA ILE A 67 -6.07 -10.13 4.93
C ILE A 67 -4.96 -9.23 5.47
N ARG A 68 -5.24 -8.44 6.53
CA ARG A 68 -4.22 -7.59 7.18
C ARG A 68 -3.05 -8.42 7.70
N ASP A 69 -3.35 -9.52 8.39
CA ASP A 69 -2.33 -10.41 8.94
C ASP A 69 -1.53 -11.10 7.84
N GLN A 70 -2.16 -11.49 6.74
CA GLN A 70 -1.48 -12.05 5.57
C GLN A 70 -0.52 -11.03 4.95
N LEU A 71 -0.99 -9.82 4.66
CA LEU A 71 -0.17 -8.76 4.09
C LEU A 71 1.01 -8.40 4.98
N ARG A 72 0.80 -8.29 6.31
CA ARG A 72 1.88 -8.02 7.27
C ARG A 72 2.94 -9.10 7.21
N ARG A 73 2.55 -10.38 7.25
CA ARG A 73 3.49 -11.51 7.14
C ARG A 73 4.30 -11.46 5.85
N GLU A 74 3.66 -11.22 4.71
CA GLU A 74 4.34 -11.11 3.42
C GLU A 74 5.31 -9.92 3.34
N ALA A 75 4.97 -8.81 3.99
CA ALA A 75 5.84 -7.64 4.08
C ALA A 75 7.07 -7.90 4.97
N GLU A 76 6.89 -8.62 6.07
CA GLU A 76 7.94 -8.94 7.05
C GLU A 76 8.83 -10.12 6.63
N ALA A 77 8.36 -11.00 5.74
CA ALA A 77 9.09 -12.18 5.27
C ALA A 77 10.25 -11.89 4.29
N SER A 78 10.96 -10.76 4.45
CA SER A 78 12.08 -10.33 3.59
C SER A 78 13.44 -10.63 4.19
#